data_AF-A0A4V1L9V4-F1
#
_entry.id   AF-A0A4V1L9V4-F1
#
_cell.length_a   1.000
_cell.length_b   1.000
_cell.length_c   1.000
_cell.angle_alpha   90.00
_cell.angle_beta   90.00
_cell.angle_gamma   90.00
#
_symmetry.space_group_name_H-M   'P 1'
#
loop_
_entity.id
_entity.type
_entity.pdbx_description
1 polymer ?
#
loop_
_entity_poly.entity_id
_entity_poly.type
_entity_poly.pdbx_seq_one_letter_code
_entity_poly.pdbx_strand_id
1 'polypeptide(L)'
;MKQYLFTGRGKNALKKLFIQKVQATITAEMELLNLKIQYPSQFQNRINSLPPSPLYLTDNTNLVEIMELISGLFLSQRVVTHAGTKSPLTEIGRAFEHLFNIKLGDVHKKHESVIKRKPSKVTEFLDTLRKAIAEESKKKGYL
;
A
#
# COMPACT_ATOMS: atom_id res chain seq x y z
N MET A 1 37.92 -1.24 12.63
CA MET A 1 39.01 -1.00 11.66
C MET A 1 39.81 0.23 12.10
N LYS A 2 41.14 0.15 12.28
CA LYS A 2 41.95 1.32 12.65
C LYS A 2 42.01 2.29 11.46
N GLN A 3 41.47 3.50 11.61
CA GLN A 3 41.56 4.56 10.61
C GLN A 3 42.93 5.25 10.73
N TYR A 4 43.76 5.14 9.70
CA TYR A 4 45.01 5.90 9.59
C TYR A 4 44.72 7.25 8.91
N LEU A 5 44.62 8.30 9.71
CA LEU A 5 44.56 9.68 9.22
C LEU A 5 45.94 10.08 8.70
N PHE A 6 46.03 10.39 7.41
CA PHE A 6 47.30 10.81 6.81
C PHE A 6 47.47 12.32 6.98
N THR A 7 48.51 12.77 7.69
CA THR A 7 48.75 14.18 8.05
C THR A 7 49.83 14.88 7.22
N GLY A 8 50.25 14.31 6.09
CA GLY A 8 51.36 14.83 5.28
C GLY A 8 51.03 16.08 4.45
N ARG A 9 51.91 17.10 4.48
CA ARG A 9 51.79 18.40 3.77
C ARG A 9 52.45 18.39 2.37
N GLY A 10 51.93 17.61 1.42
CA GLY A 10 52.40 17.57 0.02
C GLY A 10 51.37 18.08 -1.00
N LYS A 11 51.79 18.36 -2.26
CA LYS A 11 50.92 18.85 -3.36
C LYS A 11 49.64 18.02 -3.60
N ASN A 12 49.62 16.74 -3.17
CA ASN A 12 48.48 15.83 -3.30
C ASN A 12 47.74 15.56 -1.98
N ALA A 13 48.06 16.27 -0.90
CA ALA A 13 47.49 16.05 0.44
C ALA A 13 45.96 16.18 0.46
N LEU A 14 45.42 17.21 -0.19
CA LEU A 14 43.98 17.43 -0.26
C LEU A 14 43.25 16.32 -1.03
N LYS A 15 43.83 15.84 -2.15
CA LYS A 15 43.27 14.72 -2.92
C LYS A 15 43.26 13.44 -2.10
N LYS A 16 44.33 13.15 -1.36
CA LYS A 16 44.41 11.99 -0.46
C LYS A 16 43.40 12.10 0.69
N LEU A 17 43.27 13.27 1.31
CA LEU A 17 42.28 13.53 2.36
C LEU A 17 40.84 13.36 1.85
N PHE A 18 40.55 13.84 0.63
CA PHE A 18 39.26 13.64 0.00
C PHE A 18 38.92 12.15 -0.17
N ILE A 19 39.86 11.36 -0.72
CA ILE A 19 39.67 9.90 -0.88
C ILE A 19 39.43 9.23 0.48
N GLN A 20 40.16 9.62 1.52
CA GLN A 20 39.96 9.08 2.86
C GLN A 20 38.56 9.40 3.42
N LYS A 21 38.06 10.63 3.21
CA LYS A 21 36.70 11.00 3.62
C LYS A 21 35.63 10.24 2.84
N VAL A 22 35.82 10.05 1.54
CA VAL A 22 34.90 9.24 0.72
C VAL A 22 34.86 7.81 1.25
N GLN A 23 36.01 7.19 1.50
CA GLN A 23 36.08 5.82 2.02
C GLN A 23 35.44 5.68 3.41
N ALA A 24 35.66 6.64 4.30
CA ALA A 24 35.03 6.67 5.61
C ALA A 24 33.50 6.79 5.50
N THR A 25 33.01 7.61 4.58
CA THR A 25 31.56 7.78 4.33
C THR A 25 30.94 6.48 3.81
N ILE A 26 31.57 5.83 2.82
CA ILE A 26 31.09 4.54 2.30
C ILE A 26 31.07 3.46 3.40
N THR A 27 32.09 3.46 4.25
CA THR A 27 32.17 2.51 5.37
C THR A 27 31.05 2.75 6.38
N ALA A 28 30.79 4.02 6.72
CA ALA A 28 29.68 4.38 7.61
C ALA A 28 28.32 3.99 7.01
N GLU A 29 28.08 4.21 5.72
CA GLU A 29 26.86 3.77 5.03
C GLU A 29 26.67 2.25 5.09
N MET A 30 27.75 1.48 4.88
CA MET A 30 27.71 0.02 5.02
C MET A 30 27.38 -0.43 6.45
N GLU A 31 27.92 0.23 7.46
CA GLU A 31 27.61 -0.04 8.87
C GLU A 31 26.14 0.28 9.19
N LEU A 32 25.60 1.40 8.68
CA LEU A 32 24.19 1.76 8.82
C LEU A 32 23.26 0.75 8.15
N LEU A 33 23.61 0.27 6.95
CA LEU A 33 22.86 -0.78 6.28
C LEU A 33 22.88 -2.10 7.07
N ASN A 34 24.05 -2.49 7.59
CA ASN A 34 24.16 -3.69 8.43
C ASN A 34 23.33 -3.57 9.71
N LEU A 35 23.31 -2.42 10.37
CA LEU A 35 22.45 -2.17 11.53
C LEU A 35 20.97 -2.35 11.17
N LYS A 36 20.55 -1.85 10.00
CA LYS A 36 19.17 -2.03 9.52
C LYS A 36 18.83 -3.50 9.23
N ILE A 37 19.78 -4.27 8.72
CA ILE A 37 19.61 -5.72 8.46
C ILE A 37 19.57 -6.52 9.76
N GLN A 38 20.41 -6.17 10.75
CA GLN A 38 20.49 -6.87 12.04
C GLN A 38 19.27 -6.58 12.94
N TYR A 39 18.74 -5.36 12.88
CA TYR A 39 17.63 -4.93 13.73
C TYR A 39 16.43 -4.42 12.92
N PRO A 40 15.86 -5.25 12.03
CA PRO A 40 14.84 -4.81 11.07
C PRO A 40 13.58 -4.26 11.76
N SER A 41 13.26 -4.72 12.97
CA SER A 41 12.11 -4.25 13.75
C SER A 41 12.23 -2.82 14.27
N GLN A 42 13.44 -2.35 14.54
CA GLN A 42 13.69 -0.98 15.03
C GLN A 42 13.73 0.05 13.90
N PHE A 43 14.12 -0.40 12.70
CA PHE A 43 14.17 0.41 11.48
C PHE A 43 12.98 0.15 10.53
N GLN A 44 12.01 -0.66 10.97
CA GLN A 44 10.70 -0.67 10.36
C GLN A 44 10.11 0.72 10.59
N ASN A 45 10.16 1.54 9.54
CA ASN A 45 9.32 2.72 9.44
C ASN A 45 7.93 2.34 9.94
N ARG A 46 7.26 3.22 10.69
CA ARG A 46 5.85 3.09 11.08
C ARG A 46 4.91 3.13 9.85
N ILE A 47 5.21 2.38 8.79
CA ILE A 47 4.35 2.19 7.63
C ILE A 47 3.10 1.39 8.03
N ASN A 48 3.13 0.67 9.15
CA ASN A 48 2.03 -0.15 9.62
C ASN A 48 1.15 0.49 10.71
N SER A 49 1.26 1.79 10.97
CA SER A 49 0.36 2.44 11.92
C SER A 49 -0.25 3.72 11.36
N LEU A 50 -0.79 3.67 10.13
CA LEU A 50 -1.96 4.53 9.94
C LEU A 50 -2.93 4.18 11.07
N PRO A 51 -3.48 5.18 11.78
CA PRO A 51 -4.48 4.92 12.79
C PRO A 51 -5.59 4.08 12.13
N PRO A 52 -6.23 3.16 12.89
CA PRO A 52 -7.35 2.40 12.34
C PRO A 52 -8.34 3.38 11.73
N SER A 53 -8.93 2.98 10.60
CA SER A 53 -9.93 3.81 9.96
C SER A 53 -11.09 4.04 10.94
N PRO A 54 -11.67 5.25 11.01
CA PRO A 54 -12.86 5.49 11.83
C PRO A 54 -14.11 4.79 11.26
N LEU A 55 -14.02 4.25 10.04
CA LEU A 55 -15.12 3.59 9.36
C LEU A 55 -15.09 2.09 9.59
N TYR A 56 -16.25 1.54 9.92
CA TYR A 56 -16.48 0.11 10.12
C TYR A 56 -17.67 -0.33 9.29
N LEU A 57 -17.64 -1.58 8.84
CA LEU A 57 -18.79 -2.21 8.21
C LEU A 57 -19.79 -2.62 9.28
N THR A 58 -21.07 -2.53 8.96
CA THR A 58 -22.13 -3.12 9.78
C THR A 58 -22.06 -4.65 9.70
N ASP A 59 -22.57 -5.34 10.72
CA ASP A 59 -22.58 -6.81 10.78
C ASP A 59 -23.29 -7.49 9.60
N ASN A 60 -24.11 -6.74 8.87
CA ASN A 60 -24.83 -7.21 7.69
C ASN A 60 -23.96 -7.31 6.42
N THR A 61 -22.74 -6.76 6.43
CA THR A 61 -21.90 -6.68 5.22
C THR A 61 -20.87 -7.81 5.18
N ASN A 62 -20.93 -8.62 4.13
CA ASN A 62 -20.00 -9.74 3.93
C ASN A 62 -18.71 -9.30 3.23
N LEU A 63 -17.59 -9.95 3.53
CA LEU A 63 -16.31 -9.67 2.85
C LEU A 63 -16.37 -9.88 1.32
N VAL A 64 -17.25 -10.76 0.85
CA VAL A 64 -17.47 -11.01 -0.58
C VAL A 64 -18.13 -9.81 -1.26
N GLU A 65 -19.00 -9.09 -0.57
CA GLU A 65 -19.67 -7.87 -1.07
C GLU A 65 -18.65 -6.73 -1.23
N ILE A 66 -17.71 -6.61 -0.29
CA ILE A 66 -16.58 -5.67 -0.43
C ILE A 66 -15.66 -6.09 -1.58
N MET A 67 -15.41 -7.39 -1.76
CA MET A 67 -14.63 -7.88 -2.89
C MET A 67 -15.32 -7.59 -4.23
N GLU A 68 -16.65 -7.57 -4.28
CA GLU A 68 -17.43 -7.20 -5.46
C GLU A 68 -17.15 -5.75 -5.87
N LEU A 69 -17.17 -4.82 -4.91
CA LEU A 69 -16.77 -3.42 -5.13
C LEU A 69 -15.34 -3.31 -5.65
N ILE A 70 -14.40 -3.97 -4.97
CA ILE A 70 -12.97 -3.95 -5.34
C ILE A 70 -12.78 -4.50 -6.76
N SER A 71 -13.47 -5.60 -7.09
CA SER A 71 -13.41 -6.23 -8.41
C SER A 71 -13.98 -5.31 -9.48
N GLY A 72 -15.11 -4.65 -9.21
CA GLY A 72 -15.69 -3.67 -10.12
C GLY A 72 -14.75 -2.49 -10.37
N LEU A 73 -14.14 -1.94 -9.33
CA LEU A 73 -13.15 -0.86 -9.44
C LEU A 73 -11.93 -1.29 -10.25
N PHE A 74 -11.36 -2.46 -9.94
CA PHE A 74 -10.22 -3.02 -10.66
C PHE A 74 -10.50 -3.22 -12.14
N LEU A 75 -11.63 -3.86 -12.48
CA LEU A 75 -12.03 -4.13 -13.86
C LEU A 75 -12.37 -2.85 -14.63
N SER A 76 -12.91 -1.83 -13.96
CA SER A 76 -13.19 -0.53 -14.57
C SER A 76 -11.92 0.22 -14.98
N GLN A 77 -10.77 -0.13 -14.38
CA GLN A 77 -9.46 0.52 -14.58
C GLN A 77 -9.49 2.04 -14.33
N ARG A 78 -10.43 2.52 -13.51
CA ARG A 78 -10.60 3.95 -13.18
C ARG A 78 -9.78 4.41 -11.97
N VAL A 79 -9.18 3.48 -11.23
CA VAL A 79 -8.30 3.79 -10.10
C VAL A 79 -6.86 3.80 -10.60
N VAL A 80 -6.14 4.90 -10.33
CA VAL A 80 -4.74 5.07 -10.70
C VAL A 80 -3.87 5.30 -9.46
N THR A 81 -2.62 4.88 -9.55
CA THR A 81 -1.61 5.11 -8.52
C THR A 81 -1.17 6.58 -8.53
N HIS A 82 -0.39 6.98 -7.52
CA HIS A 82 0.25 8.31 -7.50
C HIS A 82 1.15 8.57 -8.72
N ALA A 83 1.61 7.52 -9.40
CA ALA A 83 2.39 7.62 -10.64
C ALA A 83 1.50 7.74 -11.90
N GLY A 84 0.18 7.78 -11.76
CA GLY A 84 -0.78 7.89 -12.87
C GLY A 84 -1.00 6.58 -13.64
N THR A 85 -0.42 5.47 -13.18
CA THR A 85 -0.62 4.13 -13.78
C THR A 85 -1.85 3.44 -13.19
N LYS A 86 -2.48 2.52 -13.94
CA LYS A 86 -3.62 1.74 -13.45
C LYS A 86 -3.24 0.98 -12.18
N SER A 87 -4.05 1.10 -11.13
CA SER A 87 -3.78 0.48 -9.85
C SER A 87 -3.95 -1.05 -9.92
N PRO A 88 -2.97 -1.84 -9.44
CA PRO A 88 -3.12 -3.28 -9.34
C PRO A 88 -4.18 -3.66 -8.28
N LEU A 89 -4.80 -4.82 -8.46
CA LEU A 89 -5.84 -5.33 -7.56
C LEU A 89 -5.39 -5.36 -6.09
N THR A 90 -4.11 -5.67 -5.84
CA THR A 90 -3.52 -5.75 -4.51
C THR A 90 -3.43 -4.41 -3.80
N GLU A 91 -3.19 -3.32 -4.53
CA GLU A 91 -3.17 -1.97 -3.96
C GLU A 91 -4.59 -1.51 -3.62
N ILE A 92 -5.54 -1.72 -4.53
CA ILE A 92 -6.95 -1.41 -4.28
C ILE A 92 -7.45 -2.22 -3.09
N GLY A 93 -7.17 -3.53 -3.04
CA GLY A 93 -7.56 -4.40 -1.93
C GLY A 93 -7.01 -3.92 -0.59
N ARG A 94 -5.73 -3.55 -0.54
CA ARG A 94 -5.08 -3.04 0.68
C ARG A 94 -5.68 -1.72 1.15
N ALA A 95 -6.05 -0.84 0.22
CA ALA A 95 -6.72 0.40 0.55
C ALA A 95 -8.08 0.14 1.21
N PHE A 96 -8.85 -0.83 0.71
CA PHE A 96 -10.13 -1.22 1.31
C PHE A 96 -9.98 -1.97 2.64
N GLU A 97 -8.96 -2.82 2.79
CA GLU A 97 -8.62 -3.45 4.08
C GLU A 97 -8.38 -2.38 5.15
N HIS A 98 -7.61 -1.34 4.81
CA HIS A 98 -7.38 -0.22 5.70
C HIS A 98 -8.66 0.59 5.95
N LEU A 99 -9.41 0.93 4.89
CA LEU A 99 -10.61 1.75 4.95
C LEU A 99 -11.69 1.19 5.90
N PHE A 100 -11.84 -0.13 5.96
CA PHE A 100 -12.89 -0.78 6.75
C PHE A 100 -12.35 -1.61 7.92
N ASN A 101 -11.05 -1.56 8.19
CA ASN A 101 -10.39 -2.37 9.21
C ASN A 101 -10.65 -3.88 9.05
N ILE A 102 -10.67 -4.36 7.81
CA ILE A 102 -10.94 -5.77 7.47
C ILE A 102 -9.70 -6.49 6.94
N LYS A 103 -9.75 -7.82 6.91
CA LYS A 103 -8.74 -8.66 6.24
C LYS A 103 -9.37 -9.44 5.08
N LEU A 104 -8.94 -9.10 3.87
CA LEU A 104 -9.31 -9.79 2.64
C LEU A 104 -8.38 -11.00 2.40
N GLY A 105 -7.14 -11.01 2.85
CA GLY A 105 -6.24 -12.14 2.57
C GLY A 105 -5.87 -12.22 1.09
N ASP A 106 -5.95 -13.39 0.45
CA ASP A 106 -5.58 -13.55 -0.98
C ASP A 106 -6.63 -12.91 -1.91
N VAL A 107 -6.38 -11.65 -2.27
CA VAL A 107 -7.28 -10.85 -3.10
C VAL A 107 -7.48 -11.41 -4.51
N HIS A 108 -6.50 -12.11 -5.08
CA HIS A 108 -6.63 -12.69 -6.41
C HIS A 108 -7.58 -13.89 -6.39
N LYS A 109 -7.44 -14.78 -5.39
CA LYS A 109 -8.40 -15.88 -5.20
C LYS A 109 -9.81 -15.37 -4.91
N LYS A 110 -9.94 -14.31 -4.10
CA LYS A 110 -11.23 -13.70 -3.81
C LYS A 110 -11.85 -13.01 -5.02
N HIS A 111 -11.05 -12.35 -5.86
CA HIS A 111 -11.49 -11.81 -7.14
C HIS A 111 -12.03 -12.91 -8.05
N GLU A 112 -11.26 -13.97 -8.27
CA GLU A 112 -11.70 -15.14 -9.05
C GLU A 112 -13.01 -15.74 -8.50
N SER A 113 -13.15 -15.78 -7.18
CA SER A 113 -14.37 -16.26 -6.53
C SER A 113 -15.57 -15.36 -6.84
N VAL A 114 -15.38 -14.04 -6.89
CA VAL A 114 -16.40 -13.07 -7.30
C VAL A 114 -16.84 -13.31 -8.74
N ILE A 115 -15.88 -13.50 -9.66
CA ILE A 115 -16.16 -13.72 -11.10
C ILE A 115 -16.88 -15.05 -11.36
N LYS A 116 -16.56 -16.09 -10.58
CA LYS A 116 -17.16 -17.44 -10.73
C LYS A 116 -18.52 -17.61 -10.05
N ARG A 117 -19.07 -16.58 -9.42
CA ARG A 117 -20.39 -16.68 -8.76
C ARG A 117 -21.50 -16.96 -9.77
N LYS A 118 -22.61 -17.52 -9.25
CA LYS A 118 -23.83 -17.70 -10.04
C LYS A 118 -24.29 -16.34 -10.58
N PRO A 119 -24.76 -16.24 -11.83
CA PRO A 119 -25.14 -14.98 -12.47
C PRO A 119 -26.04 -14.07 -11.62
N SER A 120 -27.01 -14.66 -10.91
CA SER A 120 -27.92 -13.92 -10.02
C SER A 120 -27.26 -13.28 -8.79
N LYS A 121 -26.03 -13.69 -8.45
CA LYS A 121 -25.27 -13.23 -7.28
C LYS A 121 -23.96 -12.52 -7.62
N VAL A 122 -23.62 -12.37 -8.91
CA VAL A 122 -22.34 -11.76 -9.32
C VAL A 122 -22.28 -10.29 -8.94
N THR A 123 -23.42 -9.58 -9.02
CA THR A 123 -23.53 -8.13 -8.80
C THR A 123 -24.58 -7.76 -7.75
N GLU A 124 -24.97 -8.70 -6.88
CA GLU A 124 -26.08 -8.53 -5.94
C GLU A 124 -25.89 -7.34 -4.99
N PHE A 125 -24.66 -7.11 -4.55
CA PHE A 125 -24.36 -5.98 -3.68
C PHE A 125 -24.36 -4.66 -4.44
N LEU A 126 -23.75 -4.62 -5.63
CA LEU A 126 -23.78 -3.44 -6.49
C LEU A 126 -25.22 -3.05 -6.87
N ASP A 127 -26.08 -4.03 -7.13
CA ASP A 127 -27.50 -3.79 -7.38
C ASP A 127 -28.24 -3.23 -6.16
N THR A 128 -27.88 -3.68 -4.97
CA THR A 128 -28.41 -3.14 -3.70
C THR A 128 -28.01 -1.67 -3.54
N LEU A 129 -26.74 -1.34 -3.76
CA LEU A 129 -26.25 0.05 -3.72
C LEU A 129 -26.94 0.93 -4.78
N ARG A 130 -27.09 0.41 -6.00
CA ARG A 130 -27.80 1.09 -7.09
C ARG A 130 -29.26 1.40 -6.72
N LYS A 131 -29.97 0.44 -6.12
CA LYS A 131 -31.35 0.63 -5.64
C LYS A 131 -31.43 1.68 -4.54
N ALA A 132 -30.53 1.64 -3.56
CA ALA A 132 -30.50 2.63 -2.48
C ALA A 132 -30.35 4.07 -3.00
N ILE A 133 -29.47 4.28 -3.99
CA ILE A 133 -29.30 5.59 -4.64
C ILE A 133 -30.58 6.01 -5.39
N ALA A 134 -31.19 5.09 -6.15
CA ALA A 134 -32.41 5.38 -6.90
C ALA A 134 -33.60 5.72 -5.99
N GLU A 135 -33.75 5.00 -4.87
CA GLU A 135 -34.78 5.27 -3.86
C GLU A 135 -34.61 6.64 -3.21
N GLU A 136 -33.38 7.01 -2.81
CA GLU A 136 -33.10 8.34 -2.26
C GLU A 136 -33.33 9.44 -3.29
N SER A 137 -33.00 9.19 -4.57
CA SER A 137 -33.27 10.12 -5.68
C SER A 137 -34.77 10.35 -5.89
N LYS A 138 -35.57 9.28 -5.88
CA LYS A 138 -37.04 9.35 -5.98
C LYS A 138 -37.64 10.08 -4.77
N LYS A 139 -37.15 9.80 -3.56
CA LYS A 139 -37.59 10.47 -2.33
C LYS A 139 -37.37 11.99 -2.38
N LYS A 140 -36.32 12.44 -3.07
CA LYS A 140 -36.01 13.86 -3.28
C LYS A 140 -36.70 14.49 -4.50
N GLY A 141 -37.44 13.70 -5.29
CA GLY A 141 -38.18 14.17 -6.46
C GLY A 141 -37.33 14.44 -7.70
N TYR A 142 -36.12 13.87 -7.79
CA TYR A 142 -35.30 13.97 -9.01
C TYR A 142 -35.68 12.93 -10.07
N LEU A 143 -36.40 11.87 -9.67
CA LEU A 143 -36.92 10.77 -10.50
C LEU A 143 -38.41 10.58 -10.27
#